data_AF-A0A1W4WEU2-F1
#
_entry.id   AF-A0A1W4WEU2-F1
#
_cell.length_a   1.000
_cell.length_b   1.000
_cell.length_c   1.000
_cell.angle_alpha   90.00
_cell.angle_beta   90.00
_cell.angle_gamma   90.00
#
_symmetry.space_group_name_H-M   'P 1'
#
loop_
_entity.id
_entity.type
_entity.pdbx_description
1 polymer ?
#
loop_
_entity_poly.entity_id
_entity_poly.type
_entity_poly.pdbx_seq_one_letter_code
_entity_poly.pdbx_strand_id
1 'polypeptide(L)'
;MKVLSAEVYCSGCSSPSFVPLREDESYLVMFPDYFSNSGVYTSLYANMTDLTSGMEDSEALVGYLADNYPIRSVDTGRLTILTNEGDGESGGGGGGSDGGSGGSDGEGGESGSSQQKSFMFVLLLASINYVCIYYM
;
A
#
# COMPACT_ATOMS: atom_id res chain seq x y z
N MET A 1 -2.63 11.24 8.57
CA MET A 1 -1.44 10.38 8.53
C MET A 1 -0.33 11.17 7.87
N LYS A 2 0.88 11.18 8.43
CA LYS A 2 2.06 11.86 7.84
C LYS A 2 3.10 10.81 7.50
N VAL A 3 3.77 10.97 6.37
CA VAL A 3 4.95 10.16 6.02
C VAL A 3 6.13 10.70 6.82
N LEU A 4 6.81 9.83 7.56
CA LEU A 4 7.99 10.20 8.35
C LEU A 4 9.29 9.92 7.58
N SER A 5 9.32 8.80 6.86
CA SER A 5 10.42 8.40 6.01
C SER A 5 9.89 7.51 4.88
N ALA A 6 10.61 7.50 3.76
CA ALA A 6 10.37 6.61 2.64
C ALA A 6 11.72 6.16 2.08
N GLU A 7 11.80 4.90 1.68
CA GLU A 7 12.97 4.31 1.03
C GLU A 7 12.54 3.72 -0.31
N VAL A 8 13.45 3.76 -1.27
CA VAL A 8 13.25 3.30 -2.65
C VAL A 8 14.30 2.28 -3.02
N TYR A 9 13.96 1.38 -3.94
CA TYR A 9 14.88 0.34 -4.38
C TYR A 9 15.81 0.88 -5.47
N CYS A 10 17.11 0.88 -5.22
CA CYS A 10 18.08 1.34 -6.21
C CYS A 10 18.35 0.26 -7.27
N SER A 11 17.83 0.45 -8.49
CA SER A 11 18.11 -0.40 -9.64
C SER A 11 19.42 -0.07 -10.36
N GLY A 12 19.85 1.20 -10.36
CA GLY A 12 21.10 1.63 -11.00
C GLY A 12 22.37 1.44 -10.16
N CYS A 13 22.24 0.97 -8.91
CA CYS A 13 23.38 0.78 -8.01
C CYS A 13 24.16 -0.51 -8.34
N SER A 14 25.47 -0.51 -8.08
CA SER A 14 26.32 -1.70 -8.25
C SER A 14 25.86 -2.89 -7.40
N SER A 15 25.28 -2.61 -6.22
CA SER A 15 24.57 -3.57 -5.39
C SER A 15 23.17 -3.02 -5.12
N PRO A 16 22.11 -3.74 -5.51
CA PRO A 16 20.76 -3.30 -5.23
C PRO A 16 20.50 -3.22 -3.72
N SER A 17 19.89 -2.12 -3.29
CA SER A 17 19.59 -1.85 -1.89
C SER A 17 18.49 -0.81 -1.76
N PHE A 18 17.85 -0.76 -0.59
CA PHE A 18 16.94 0.33 -0.25
C PHE A 18 17.75 1.56 0.17
N VAL A 19 17.41 2.71 -0.42
CA VAL A 19 18.04 4.00 -0.13
C VAL A 19 16.97 5.04 0.19
N PRO A 20 17.26 6.09 0.98
CA PRO A 20 16.29 7.13 1.28
C PRO A 20 15.76 7.79 0.01
N LEU A 21 14.44 8.03 -0.04
CA LEU A 21 13.81 8.79 -1.11
C LEU A 21 14.38 10.21 -1.13
N ARG A 22 14.86 10.63 -2.29
CA ARG A 22 15.35 11.99 -2.56
C ARG A 22 14.35 12.75 -3.43
N GLU A 23 13.98 13.96 -3.03
CA GLU A 23 12.97 14.80 -3.70
C GLU A 23 13.48 15.41 -5.02
N ASP A 24 14.80 15.50 -5.19
CA ASP A 24 15.47 16.07 -6.35
C ASP A 24 15.74 15.06 -7.48
N GLU A 25 15.28 13.83 -7.32
CA GLU A 25 15.54 12.72 -8.24
C GLU A 25 14.25 12.26 -8.94
N SER A 26 14.40 11.69 -10.14
CA SER A 26 13.28 11.08 -10.88
C SER A 26 13.24 9.57 -10.66
N TYR A 27 12.03 9.02 -10.53
CA TYR A 27 11.85 7.60 -10.32
C TYR A 27 10.84 7.02 -11.30
N LEU A 28 11.08 5.77 -11.71
CA LEU A 28 10.09 4.99 -12.43
C LEU A 28 9.15 4.33 -11.43
N VAL A 29 7.85 4.57 -11.59
CA VAL A 29 6.80 4.05 -10.72
C VAL A 29 5.79 3.28 -11.57
N MET A 30 5.53 2.02 -11.19
CA MET A 30 4.47 1.22 -11.80
C MET A 30 3.21 1.28 -10.95
N PHE A 31 2.06 1.50 -11.57
CA PHE A 31 0.77 1.53 -10.91
C PHE A 31 -0.36 1.09 -11.87
N PRO A 32 -1.45 0.48 -11.37
CA PRO A 32 -2.61 0.13 -12.18
C PRO A 32 -3.23 1.34 -12.88
N ASP A 33 -3.67 1.19 -14.13
CA ASP A 33 -4.27 2.28 -14.91
C ASP A 33 -5.56 2.84 -14.27
N TYR A 34 -6.21 2.07 -13.39
CA TYR A 34 -7.33 2.58 -12.59
C TYR A 34 -7.00 3.89 -11.83
N PHE A 35 -5.75 4.07 -11.38
CA PHE A 35 -5.36 5.27 -10.64
C PHE A 35 -5.34 6.52 -11.53
N SER A 36 -5.02 6.40 -12.82
CA SER A 36 -4.98 7.53 -13.76
C SER A 36 -6.40 8.07 -14.04
N ASN A 37 -7.40 7.18 -14.01
CA ASN A 37 -8.76 7.46 -14.45
C ASN A 37 -9.72 7.93 -13.34
N SER A 38 -9.34 7.82 -12.06
CA SER A 38 -10.26 8.10 -10.95
C SER A 38 -10.34 9.60 -10.56
N GLY A 39 -9.46 10.45 -11.09
CA GLY A 39 -9.39 11.89 -10.79
C GLY A 39 -8.97 12.26 -9.35
N VAL A 40 -9.19 11.36 -8.39
CA VAL A 40 -8.80 11.51 -6.97
C VAL A 40 -7.27 11.49 -6.81
N TYR A 41 -6.57 10.82 -7.73
CA TYR A 41 -5.12 10.62 -7.67
C TYR A 41 -4.35 11.53 -8.62
N THR A 42 -4.99 12.55 -9.20
CA THR A 42 -4.39 13.43 -10.21
C THR A 42 -3.06 14.04 -9.77
N SER A 43 -2.88 14.32 -8.47
CA SER A 43 -1.60 14.82 -7.94
C SER A 43 -0.42 13.85 -8.08
N LEU A 44 -0.66 12.53 -8.17
CA LEU A 44 0.40 11.54 -8.35
C LEU A 44 1.00 11.59 -9.75
N TYR A 45 0.17 11.84 -10.77
CA TYR A 45 0.59 11.80 -12.19
C TYR A 45 0.51 13.15 -12.90
N ALA A 46 0.10 14.23 -12.22
CA ALA A 46 0.04 15.58 -12.81
C ALA A 46 1.39 16.06 -13.36
N ASN A 47 2.50 15.60 -12.77
CA ASN A 47 3.85 15.96 -13.16
C ASN A 47 4.59 14.83 -13.88
N MET A 48 3.91 13.73 -14.26
CA MET A 48 4.54 12.66 -15.00
C MET A 48 4.71 13.06 -16.47
N THR A 49 5.94 12.98 -16.96
CA THR A 49 6.28 13.34 -18.34
C THR A 49 6.32 12.14 -19.28
N ASP A 50 6.38 10.92 -18.75
CA ASP A 50 6.56 9.68 -19.52
C ASP A 50 5.66 8.56 -18.98
N LEU A 51 4.37 8.63 -19.32
CA LEU A 51 3.40 7.61 -18.95
C LEU A 51 3.29 6.57 -20.07
N THR A 52 3.72 5.34 -19.78
CA THR A 52 3.63 4.21 -20.70
C THR A 52 2.64 3.17 -20.16
N SER A 53 1.76 2.68 -21.04
CA SER A 53 0.87 1.56 -20.69
C SER A 53 1.65 0.24 -20.68
N GLY A 54 1.45 -0.55 -19.62
CA GLY A 54 2.08 -1.86 -19.44
C GLY A 54 1.24 -3.02 -19.97
N MET A 55 1.61 -4.22 -19.53
CA MET A 55 0.86 -5.48 -19.73
C MET A 55 -0.45 -5.46 -18.92
N GLU A 56 -1.43 -6.28 -19.31
CA GLU A 56 -2.64 -6.50 -18.51
C GLU A 56 -2.27 -7.11 -17.14
N ASP A 57 -2.89 -6.62 -16.06
CA ASP A 57 -2.63 -7.09 -14.69
C ASP A 57 -2.74 -8.63 -14.56
N SER A 58 -3.69 -9.24 -15.27
CA SER A 58 -3.92 -10.68 -15.27
C SER A 58 -2.75 -11.45 -15.91
N GLU A 59 -2.26 -10.98 -17.05
CA GLU A 59 -1.11 -11.54 -17.76
C GLU A 59 0.18 -11.36 -16.95
N ALA A 60 0.39 -10.18 -16.36
CA ALA A 60 1.55 -9.90 -15.52
C ALA A 60 1.60 -10.81 -14.28
N LEU A 61 0.45 -11.06 -13.66
CA LEU A 61 0.35 -12.00 -12.55
C LEU A 61 0.64 -13.43 -13.00
N VAL A 62 0.03 -13.89 -14.09
CA VAL A 62 0.27 -15.26 -14.62
C VAL A 62 1.74 -15.47 -14.95
N GLY A 63 2.39 -14.51 -15.61
CA GLY A 63 3.82 -14.56 -15.89
C GLY A 63 4.65 -14.68 -14.61
N TYR A 64 4.36 -13.84 -13.62
CA TYR A 64 5.06 -13.90 -12.33
C TYR A 64 4.88 -15.27 -11.64
N LEU A 65 3.66 -15.81 -11.62
CA LEU A 65 3.36 -17.11 -11.02
C LEU A 65 4.13 -18.23 -11.72
N ALA A 66 4.21 -18.20 -13.06
CA ALA A 66 4.90 -19.23 -13.85
C ALA A 66 6.40 -19.30 -13.51
N ASP A 67 7.04 -18.15 -13.31
CA ASP A 67 8.48 -18.06 -13.06
C ASP A 67 8.88 -18.26 -11.59
N ASN A 68 7.96 -18.01 -10.64
CA ASN A 68 8.27 -17.93 -9.21
C ASN A 68 7.54 -18.98 -8.36
N TYR A 69 6.94 -20.01 -8.98
CA TYR A 69 6.25 -21.07 -8.24
C TYR A 69 7.24 -22.02 -7.53
N PRO A 70 6.99 -22.42 -6.27
CA PRO A 70 5.86 -22.06 -5.40
C PRO A 70 6.06 -20.74 -4.64
N ILE A 71 5.01 -19.93 -4.54
CA ILE A 71 5.04 -18.65 -3.82
C ILE A 71 4.94 -18.87 -2.31
N ARG A 72 5.75 -18.12 -1.57
CA ARG A 72 5.67 -18.01 -0.10
C ARG A 72 5.40 -16.56 0.26
N SER A 73 4.37 -16.32 1.07
CA SER A 73 4.17 -15.01 1.69
C SER A 73 5.17 -14.82 2.82
N VAL A 74 5.78 -13.65 2.87
CA VAL A 74 6.71 -13.25 3.92
C VAL A 74 6.31 -11.85 4.35
N ASP A 75 6.26 -11.62 5.66
CA ASP A 75 6.17 -10.26 6.18
C ASP A 75 7.51 -9.56 5.91
N THR A 76 7.45 -8.53 5.09
CA THR A 76 8.64 -7.82 4.59
C THR A 76 8.90 -6.52 5.32
N GLY A 77 8.00 -6.09 6.22
CA GLY A 77 8.15 -4.79 6.89
C GLY A 77 8.13 -3.59 5.95
N ARG A 78 7.61 -3.74 4.71
CA ARG A 78 7.55 -2.67 3.69
C ARG A 78 6.74 -1.44 4.13
N LEU A 79 5.87 -1.62 5.13
CA LEU A 79 5.07 -0.56 5.71
C LEU A 79 5.14 -0.67 7.23
N THR A 80 5.57 0.42 7.87
CA THR A 80 5.52 0.57 9.33
C THR A 80 4.60 1.72 9.69
N ILE A 81 3.58 1.45 10.49
CA ILE A 81 2.66 2.48 11.00
C ILE A 81 3.05 2.77 12.44
N LEU A 82 3.49 4.01 12.69
CA LEU A 82 3.71 4.47 14.06
C LEU A 82 2.40 4.98 14.64
N THR A 83 1.90 4.30 15.66
CA THR A 83 0.81 4.78 16.50
C THR A 83 1.40 5.61 17.63
N ASN A 84 0.83 6.79 17.87
CA ASN A 84 1.11 7.53 19.10
C ASN A 84 0.36 6.80 20.24
N GLU A 85 0.90 5.69 20.71
CA GLU A 85 0.47 5.11 21.98
C GLU A 85 0.98 6.05 23.07
N GLY A 86 0.13 7.00 23.46
CA GLY A 86 0.32 7.71 24.70
C GLY A 86 0.28 6.68 25.82
N ASP A 87 1.35 6.66 26.61
CA ASP A 87 1.53 5.99 27.90
C ASP A 87 0.20 5.53 28.54
N GLY A 88 -0.20 4.30 28.21
CA GLY A 88 -1.47 3.70 28.64
C GLY A 88 -1.23 2.41 29.39
N GLU A 89 -0.76 2.57 30.62
CA GLU A 89 -0.96 1.70 31.79
C GLU A 89 -1.01 0.17 31.58
N SER A 90 -0.02 -0.50 32.18
CA SER A 90 -0.02 -1.94 32.43
C SER A 90 -1.21 -2.32 33.33
N GLY A 91 -2.34 -2.64 32.70
CA GLY A 91 -3.53 -3.19 33.36
C GLY A 91 -3.64 -4.68 33.08
N GLY A 92 -3.13 -5.50 33.99
CA GLY A 92 -3.31 -6.94 33.93
C GLY A 92 -4.75 -7.39 34.21
N GLY A 93 -5.10 -8.55 33.65
CA GLY A 93 -6.04 -9.49 34.26
C GLY A 93 -7.41 -9.63 33.59
N GLY A 94 -7.82 -10.89 33.41
CA GLY A 94 -9.22 -11.28 33.42
C GLY A 94 -9.69 -12.02 32.17
N GLY A 95 -9.70 -13.35 32.24
CA GLY A 95 -10.39 -14.20 31.27
C GLY A 95 -11.92 -14.09 31.36
N GLY A 96 -12.59 -14.57 30.32
CA GLY A 96 -14.04 -14.71 30.26
C GLY A 96 -14.49 -15.17 28.88
N SER A 97 -14.71 -16.48 28.75
CA SER A 97 -15.50 -17.08 27.69
C SER A 97 -16.96 -16.66 27.86
N ASP A 98 -17.68 -16.36 26.77
CA ASP A 98 -19.07 -16.80 26.57
C ASP A 98 -19.59 -16.41 25.19
N GLY A 99 -20.34 -17.33 24.59
CA GLY A 99 -20.93 -17.22 23.25
C GLY A 99 -22.31 -16.58 23.23
N GLY A 100 -22.75 -16.19 22.03
CA GLY A 100 -24.12 -15.74 21.77
C GLY A 100 -24.37 -15.56 20.28
N SER A 101 -25.26 -16.41 19.73
CA SER A 101 -25.92 -16.19 18.43
C SER A 101 -27.08 -15.21 18.59
N GLY A 102 -27.21 -14.28 17.65
CA GLY A 102 -28.38 -13.42 17.51
C GLY A 102 -28.31 -12.62 16.22
N GLY A 103 -29.20 -12.91 15.27
CA GLY A 103 -29.40 -12.10 14.06
C GLY A 103 -30.34 -10.92 14.32
N SER A 104 -30.11 -9.84 13.59
CA SER A 104 -31.00 -8.67 13.51
C SER A 104 -30.83 -8.02 12.13
N ASP A 105 -31.89 -8.05 11.32
CA ASP A 105 -32.05 -7.20 10.14
C ASP A 105 -32.46 -5.79 10.61
N GLY A 106 -31.76 -4.76 10.12
CA GLY A 106 -32.06 -3.37 10.46
C GLY A 106 -31.45 -2.38 9.47
N GLU A 107 -32.32 -1.75 8.68
CA GLU A 107 -32.06 -0.56 7.86
C GLU A 107 -31.68 0.66 8.73
N GLY A 108 -30.76 1.49 8.23
CA GLY A 108 -30.47 2.79 8.83
C GLY A 108 -29.25 3.45 8.19
N GLY A 109 -29.47 4.57 7.50
CA GLY A 109 -28.47 5.27 6.71
C GLY A 109 -27.27 5.81 7.49
N GLU A 110 -26.15 5.93 6.78
CA GLU A 110 -24.92 6.51 7.30
C GLU A 110 -24.52 7.74 6.48
N SER A 111 -24.60 8.88 7.18
CA SER A 111 -24.02 10.15 6.79
C SER A 111 -22.51 10.09 6.93
N GLY A 112 -21.81 10.61 5.92
CA GLY A 112 -20.52 11.29 6.09
C GLY A 112 -19.33 10.46 6.54
N SER A 113 -18.63 9.82 5.59
CA SER A 113 -17.23 9.43 5.76
C SER A 113 -16.43 9.56 4.45
N SER A 114 -16.58 10.68 3.74
CA SER A 114 -15.87 10.94 2.47
C SER A 114 -14.38 11.26 2.60
N GLN A 115 -13.77 11.18 3.79
CA GLN A 115 -12.35 11.51 3.97
C GLN A 115 -11.47 10.35 4.48
N GLN A 116 -12.05 9.24 4.96
CA GLN A 116 -11.26 8.09 5.45
C GLN A 116 -10.97 7.03 4.38
N LYS A 117 -11.70 7.02 3.25
CA LYS A 117 -11.60 5.95 2.25
C LYS A 117 -10.44 6.11 1.26
N SER A 118 -9.99 7.34 0.96
CA SER A 118 -8.89 7.56 0.00
C SER A 118 -7.51 7.13 0.50
N PHE A 119 -7.26 7.13 1.82
CA PHE A 119 -5.92 6.87 2.37
C PHE A 119 -5.63 5.39 2.61
N MET A 120 -6.66 4.55 2.65
CA MET A 120 -6.54 3.09 2.76
C MET A 120 -5.90 2.44 1.52
N PHE A 121 -5.71 3.19 0.42
CA PHE A 121 -5.35 2.62 -0.87
C PHE A 121 -3.91 2.87 -1.35
N VAL A 122 -3.24 3.92 -0.86
CA VAL A 122 -1.76 3.99 -0.93
C VAL A 122 -1.17 2.82 -0.12
N LEU A 123 -1.87 2.41 0.93
CA LEU A 123 -1.59 1.21 1.74
C LEU A 123 -1.85 -0.10 0.97
N LEU A 124 -2.84 -0.13 0.07
CA LEU A 124 -3.14 -1.31 -0.76
C LEU A 124 -2.13 -1.47 -1.90
N LEU A 125 -1.54 -0.38 -2.39
CA LEU A 125 -0.44 -0.39 -3.36
C LEU A 125 0.90 -0.90 -2.78
N ALA A 126 1.09 -0.84 -1.46
CA ALA A 126 2.21 -1.51 -0.79
C ALA A 126 1.89 -2.98 -0.44
N SER A 127 0.60 -3.33 -0.36
CA SER A 127 0.11 -4.67 -0.01
C SER A 127 -0.11 -5.58 -1.24
N ILE A 128 -0.34 -4.99 -2.40
CA ILE A 128 -0.24 -5.66 -3.70
C ILE A 128 1.16 -5.34 -4.24
N ASN A 129 1.93 -6.37 -4.57
CA ASN A 129 3.37 -6.38 -4.86
C ASN A 129 3.92 -5.45 -5.98
N TYR A 130 3.25 -4.36 -6.39
CA TYR A 130 3.55 -3.70 -7.67
C TYR A 130 4.01 -2.24 -7.64
N VAL A 131 4.13 -1.58 -6.48
CA VAL A 131 4.86 -0.30 -6.45
C VAL A 131 6.35 -0.58 -6.25
N CYS A 132 7.02 -0.97 -7.33
CA CYS A 132 8.47 -0.89 -7.41
C CYS A 132 8.82 0.52 -7.91
N ILE A 133 9.40 1.31 -7.02
CA ILE A 133 10.02 2.58 -7.37
C ILE A 133 11.47 2.27 -7.74
N TYR A 134 11.80 2.47 -9.01
CA TYR A 134 13.14 2.22 -9.54
C TYR A 134 13.89 3.53 -9.72
N TYR A 135 15.15 3.55 -9.26
CA TYR A 135 16.13 4.61 -9.50
C TYR A 135 16.95 4.29 -10.76
N MET A 136 16.98 5.21 -11.73
CA MET A 136 17.79 5.11 -12.96
C MET A 136 19.12 5.83 -12.83
#